data_AF-A0A7R9MD01-F1
#
_entry.id   AF-A0A7R9MD01-F1
#
_cell.length_a   1.000
_cell.length_b   1.000
_cell.length_c   1.000
_cell.angle_alpha   90.00
_cell.angle_beta   90.00
_cell.angle_gamma   90.00
#
_symmetry.space_group_name_H-M   'P 1'
#
loop_
_entity.id
_entity.type
_entity.pdbx_description
1 polymer ?
#
loop_
_entity_poly.entity_id
_entity_poly.type
_entity_poly.pdbx_seq_one_letter_code
_entity_poly.pdbx_strand_id
1 'polypeptide(L)'
;MDCVFDGPDRGFYIKSARGRGGPVQDIQVKNIKMTNIKKEFIMMDMTYPDNYPKEIKAETFKKTTPVYKDITIDGITGDAKNSISITGLPESHIENVKFMNIEYTSHHDDGGFLQNFTDSITKSNFTYHYKKAMLV
;
A
#
# COMPACT_ATOMS: atom_id res chain seq x y z
N MET A 1 8.07 21.42 2.71
CA MET A 1 8.30 21.15 1.28
C MET A 1 7.22 20.15 0.95
N ASP A 2 6.16 20.61 0.30
CA ASP A 2 4.92 19.83 0.16
C ASP A 2 4.96 19.20 -1.23
N CYS A 3 5.30 17.91 -1.27
CA CYS A 3 5.38 17.18 -2.52
C CYS A 3 3.96 16.95 -3.06
N VAL A 4 3.74 17.32 -4.33
CA VAL A 4 2.49 17.08 -5.04
C VAL A 4 2.75 16.05 -6.14
N PHE A 5 2.01 14.95 -6.10
CA PHE A 5 2.00 13.93 -7.15
C PHE A 5 0.69 14.06 -7.93
N ASP A 6 0.78 14.33 -9.22
CA ASP A 6 -0.41 14.50 -10.07
C ASP A 6 -0.35 13.57 -11.29
N GLY A 7 -1.32 12.65 -11.37
CA GLY A 7 -1.45 11.71 -12.48
C GLY A 7 -0.51 10.50 -12.56
N PRO A 8 0.33 10.13 -11.55
CA PRO A 8 1.08 8.88 -11.65
C PRO A 8 0.15 7.66 -11.60
N ASP A 9 0.69 6.52 -12.02
CA ASP A 9 -0.04 5.26 -12.03
C ASP A 9 -0.46 4.83 -10.62
N ARG A 10 0.41 4.98 -9.63
CA ARG A 10 0.19 4.65 -8.21
C ARG A 10 0.76 5.77 -7.35
N GLY A 11 0.14 6.03 -6.19
CA GLY A 11 0.59 7.08 -5.28
C GLY A 11 1.89 6.71 -4.57
N PHE A 12 1.81 5.76 -3.63
CA PHE A 12 2.99 5.16 -2.99
C PHE A 12 3.05 3.66 -3.30
N TYR A 13 4.14 3.19 -3.90
CA TYR A 13 4.26 1.80 -4.35
C TYR A 13 5.58 1.15 -3.91
N ILE A 14 5.50 0.15 -3.03
CA ILE A 14 6.62 -0.74 -2.68
C ILE A 14 6.31 -2.12 -3.25
N LYS A 15 7.23 -2.66 -4.06
CA LYS A 15 7.09 -3.98 -4.67
C LYS A 15 8.34 -4.85 -4.48
N SER A 16 8.12 -6.13 -4.24
CA SER A 16 9.15 -7.15 -4.17
C SER A 16 8.56 -8.52 -4.49
N ALA A 17 9.41 -9.54 -4.52
CA ALA A 17 9.06 -10.92 -4.84
C ALA A 17 9.95 -11.89 -4.07
N ARG A 18 9.49 -13.12 -3.89
CA ARG A 18 10.38 -14.23 -3.51
C ARG A 18 11.56 -14.32 -4.47
N GLY A 19 12.75 -14.57 -3.94
CA GLY A 19 13.99 -14.60 -4.74
C GLY A 19 14.76 -13.28 -4.74
N ARG A 20 14.15 -12.17 -4.33
CA ARG A 20 14.83 -10.85 -4.23
C ARG A 20 15.53 -10.65 -2.88
N GLY A 21 14.90 -11.14 -1.82
CA GLY A 21 15.35 -10.88 -0.46
C GLY A 21 15.41 -9.40 -0.13
N GLY A 22 16.19 -9.10 0.90
CA GLY A 22 16.46 -7.74 1.33
C GLY A 22 15.34 -7.17 2.20
N PRO A 23 15.68 -6.47 3.29
CA PRO A 23 14.70 -5.77 4.08
C PRO A 23 14.30 -4.46 3.41
N VAL A 24 13.02 -4.14 3.48
CA VAL A 24 12.47 -2.82 3.22
C VAL A 24 11.93 -2.33 4.54
N GLN A 25 12.74 -1.56 5.26
CA GLN A 25 12.44 -1.17 6.62
C GLN A 25 12.83 0.27 6.93
N ASP A 26 12.31 0.79 8.05
CA ASP A 26 12.61 2.12 8.56
C ASP A 26 12.22 3.24 7.58
N ILE A 27 11.08 3.07 6.91
CA ILE A 27 10.58 4.02 5.90
C ILE A 27 9.66 5.05 6.56
N GLN A 28 9.88 6.32 6.22
CA GLN A 28 9.04 7.44 6.64
C GLN A 28 8.59 8.22 5.40
N VAL A 29 7.27 8.29 5.18
CA VAL A 29 6.65 9.08 4.12
C VAL A 29 5.76 10.14 4.77
N LYS A 30 6.02 11.42 4.48
CA LYS A 30 5.34 12.52 5.16
C LYS A 30 4.91 13.64 4.23
N ASN A 31 3.74 14.23 4.50
CA ASN A 31 3.26 15.49 3.94
C ASN A 31 3.21 15.50 2.40
N ILE A 32 2.43 14.57 1.82
CA ILE A 32 2.29 14.43 0.36
C ILE A 32 0.83 14.61 -0.03
N LYS A 33 0.59 15.40 -1.08
CA LYS A 33 -0.70 15.46 -1.75
C LYS A 33 -0.63 14.67 -3.05
N MET A 34 -1.52 13.69 -3.22
CA MET A 34 -1.55 12.77 -4.36
C MET A 34 -2.89 12.88 -5.10
N THR A 35 -2.92 13.51 -6.28
CA THR A 35 -4.14 13.71 -7.06
C THR A 35 -4.13 12.89 -8.34
N ASN A 36 -5.32 12.54 -8.82
CA ASN A 36 -5.52 11.85 -10.10
C ASN A 36 -4.74 10.53 -10.22
N ILE A 37 -4.59 9.78 -9.13
CA ILE A 37 -3.86 8.51 -9.15
C ILE A 37 -4.65 7.47 -9.94
N LYS A 38 -4.02 6.88 -10.97
CA LYS A 38 -4.75 6.06 -11.96
C LYS A 38 -5.11 4.65 -11.48
N LYS A 39 -4.41 4.14 -10.46
CA LYS A 39 -4.60 2.82 -9.85
C LYS A 39 -4.68 2.98 -8.33
N GLU A 40 -3.86 2.28 -7.55
CA GLU A 40 -3.89 2.30 -6.09
C GLU A 40 -3.33 3.59 -5.49
N PHE A 41 -4.04 4.14 -4.50
CA PHE A 41 -3.56 5.26 -3.68
C PHE A 41 -2.25 4.89 -2.97
N ILE A 42 -2.22 3.72 -2.32
CA ILE A 42 -1.02 3.13 -1.72
C ILE A 42 -1.02 1.62 -2.00
N MET A 43 0.11 1.08 -2.45
CA MET A 43 0.29 -0.34 -2.69
C MET A 43 1.61 -0.83 -2.08
N MET A 44 1.54 -1.87 -1.25
CA MET A 44 2.69 -2.62 -0.76
C MET A 44 2.49 -4.09 -1.12
N ASP A 45 3.33 -4.65 -1.97
CA ASP A 45 3.11 -6.00 -2.51
C ASP A 45 4.41 -6.82 -2.58
N MET A 46 4.39 -8.01 -1.98
CA MET A 46 5.47 -9.00 -2.02
C MET A 46 5.25 -10.12 -3.07
N THR A 47 4.16 -10.07 -3.83
CA THR A 47 3.74 -11.11 -4.80
C THR A 47 4.03 -10.75 -6.26
N TYR A 48 4.94 -9.79 -6.49
CA TYR A 48 5.32 -9.37 -7.84
C TYR A 48 5.93 -10.54 -8.65
N PRO A 49 5.66 -10.68 -9.97
CA PRO A 49 4.88 -9.78 -10.83
C PRO A 49 3.39 -10.09 -10.90
N ASP A 50 2.91 -11.14 -10.22
CA ASP A 50 1.52 -11.60 -10.38
C ASP A 50 0.54 -10.52 -9.93
N ASN A 51 0.81 -9.87 -8.78
CA ASN A 51 -0.02 -8.86 -8.10
C ASN A 51 -1.48 -9.31 -7.93
N TYR A 52 -1.92 -9.54 -6.69
CA TYR A 52 -3.23 -10.15 -6.36
C TYR A 52 -3.42 -11.58 -6.92
N PRO A 53 -2.49 -12.51 -6.66
CA PRO A 53 -2.69 -13.91 -7.06
C PRO A 53 -3.92 -14.50 -6.35
N LYS A 54 -4.62 -15.43 -7.03
CA LYS A 54 -5.81 -16.10 -6.47
C LYS A 54 -5.50 -16.89 -5.20
N GLU A 55 -4.27 -17.39 -5.08
CA GLU A 55 -3.79 -18.15 -3.93
C GLU A 55 -2.33 -17.74 -3.65
N ILE A 56 -2.02 -17.48 -2.38
CA ILE A 56 -0.64 -17.25 -1.92
C ILE A 56 -0.26 -18.42 -1.02
N LYS A 57 0.51 -19.35 -1.57
CA LYS A 57 0.98 -20.52 -0.84
C LYS A 57 2.11 -20.14 0.12
N ALA A 58 2.10 -20.76 1.29
CA ALA A 58 3.19 -20.64 2.25
C ALA A 58 4.44 -21.33 1.71
N GLU A 59 5.59 -20.69 1.91
CA GLU A 59 6.90 -21.28 1.61
C GLU A 59 7.80 -21.25 2.86
N THR A 60 8.92 -21.96 2.83
CA THR A 60 9.94 -21.80 3.87
C THR A 60 10.61 -20.43 3.73
N PHE A 61 10.73 -19.70 4.83
CA PHE A 61 11.48 -18.45 4.87
C PHE A 61 12.95 -18.67 4.46
N LYS A 62 13.45 -17.83 3.55
CA LYS A 62 14.82 -17.88 3.01
C LYS A 62 15.45 -16.49 3.10
N LYS A 63 16.77 -16.39 2.95
CA LYS A 63 17.47 -15.09 2.79
C LYS A 63 16.92 -14.26 1.63
N THR A 64 16.32 -14.91 0.65
CA THR A 64 15.70 -14.31 -0.52
C THR A 64 14.20 -14.02 -0.34
N THR A 65 13.65 -14.23 0.85
CA THR A 65 12.28 -13.82 1.20
C THR A 65 12.30 -12.32 1.53
N PRO A 66 11.45 -11.50 0.89
CA PRO A 66 11.38 -10.07 1.18
C PRO A 66 10.76 -9.84 2.56
N VAL A 67 11.25 -8.82 3.27
CA VAL A 67 10.76 -8.44 4.60
C VAL A 67 10.40 -6.97 4.58
N TYR A 68 9.14 -6.62 4.89
CA TYR A 68 8.71 -5.23 5.03
C TYR A 68 8.35 -4.98 6.48
N LYS A 69 8.97 -3.96 7.08
CA LYS A 69 8.81 -3.70 8.51
C LYS A 69 9.01 -2.23 8.84
N ASP A 70 8.35 -1.71 9.88
CA ASP A 70 8.62 -0.38 10.42
C ASP A 70 8.42 0.74 9.37
N ILE A 71 7.21 0.81 8.80
CA ILE A 71 6.84 1.78 7.77
C ILE A 71 5.83 2.78 8.35
N THR A 72 6.15 4.07 8.31
CA THR A 72 5.23 5.14 8.72
C THR A 72 4.84 6.00 7.53
N ILE A 73 3.55 6.21 7.37
CA ILE A 73 2.94 7.05 6.35
C ILE A 73 2.07 8.08 7.08
N ASP A 74 2.42 9.36 6.97
CA ASP A 74 1.84 10.44 7.78
C ASP A 74 1.50 11.67 6.95
N GLY A 75 0.28 12.21 7.09
CA GLY A 75 -0.10 13.46 6.44
C GLY A 75 -0.23 13.33 4.92
N ILE A 76 -0.92 12.28 4.46
CA ILE A 76 -1.11 12.03 3.02
C ILE A 76 -2.56 12.30 2.64
N THR A 77 -2.77 13.11 1.60
CA THR A 77 -4.12 13.44 1.12
C THR A 77 -4.31 13.28 -0.37
N GLY A 78 -5.54 13.05 -0.84
CA GLY A 78 -5.91 13.23 -2.24
C GLY A 78 -6.86 12.19 -2.81
N ASP A 79 -6.64 11.71 -4.04
CA ASP A 79 -7.58 10.85 -4.74
C ASP A 79 -6.92 9.81 -5.66
N ALA A 80 -7.59 8.67 -5.80
CA ALA A 80 -7.15 7.56 -6.63
C ALA A 80 -8.30 6.78 -7.25
N LYS A 81 -8.02 6.04 -8.32
CA LYS A 81 -8.98 5.09 -8.87
C LYS A 81 -9.29 3.97 -7.89
N ASN A 82 -8.26 3.32 -7.35
CA ASN A 82 -8.36 2.25 -6.38
C ASN A 82 -7.78 2.71 -5.05
N SER A 83 -8.24 2.07 -3.99
CA SER A 83 -7.86 2.35 -2.63
C SER A 83 -6.49 1.77 -2.27
N ILE A 84 -6.25 1.58 -0.97
CA ILE A 84 -5.01 1.05 -0.41
C ILE A 84 -5.01 -0.49 -0.44
N SER A 85 -3.91 -1.09 -0.89
CA SER A 85 -3.66 -2.53 -0.81
C SER A 85 -2.30 -2.85 -0.19
N ILE A 86 -2.27 -3.81 0.74
CA ILE A 86 -1.07 -4.29 1.42
C ILE A 86 -1.09 -5.81 1.45
N THR A 87 -0.14 -6.44 0.77
CA THR A 87 -0.05 -7.90 0.63
C THR A 87 1.36 -8.38 0.96
N GLY A 88 1.51 -9.06 2.09
CA GLY A 88 2.71 -9.79 2.48
C GLY A 88 2.72 -11.23 1.98
N LEU A 89 3.50 -12.07 2.65
CA LEU A 89 3.58 -13.51 2.39
C LEU A 89 3.25 -14.30 3.68
N PRO A 90 2.68 -15.51 3.61
CA PRO A 90 2.38 -16.32 4.79
C PRO A 90 3.58 -16.57 5.70
N GLU A 91 4.78 -16.68 5.12
CA GLU A 91 6.02 -16.88 5.85
C GLU A 91 6.76 -15.59 6.21
N SER A 92 6.27 -14.43 5.77
CA SER A 92 6.88 -13.12 6.01
C SER A 92 5.81 -12.04 5.91
N HIS A 93 5.10 -11.84 7.03
CA HIS A 93 4.07 -10.83 7.13
C HIS A 93 4.67 -9.42 6.99
N ILE A 94 3.89 -8.47 6.48
CA ILE A 94 4.24 -7.05 6.54
C ILE A 94 3.97 -6.57 7.96
N GLU A 95 4.98 -6.06 8.65
CA GLU A 95 4.93 -5.77 10.07
C GLU A 95 5.04 -4.27 10.40
N ASN A 96 4.31 -3.83 11.42
CA ASN A 96 4.43 -2.49 12.02
C ASN A 96 4.33 -1.36 10.98
N VAL A 97 3.19 -1.29 10.29
CA VAL A 97 2.87 -0.19 9.38
C VAL A 97 1.91 0.78 10.05
N LYS A 98 2.27 2.06 10.08
CA LYS A 98 1.50 3.12 10.72
C LYS A 98 0.98 4.10 9.68
N PHE A 99 -0.33 4.26 9.64
CA PHE A 99 -1.01 5.28 8.85
C PHE A 99 -1.52 6.37 9.79
N MET A 100 -1.06 7.61 9.61
CA MET A 100 -1.44 8.75 10.42
C MET A 100 -1.89 9.89 9.54
N ASN A 101 -2.99 10.57 9.91
CA ASN A 101 -3.47 11.76 9.22
C ASN A 101 -3.62 11.53 7.70
N ILE A 102 -4.35 10.48 7.34
CA ILE A 102 -4.61 10.08 5.96
C ILE A 102 -6.02 10.46 5.58
N GLU A 103 -6.20 11.18 4.48
CA GLU A 103 -7.53 11.51 3.96
C GLU A 103 -7.57 11.40 2.44
N TYR A 104 -8.37 10.50 1.89
CA TYR A 104 -8.42 10.32 0.45
C TYR A 104 -9.77 9.81 -0.08
N THR A 105 -9.95 9.99 -1.38
CA THR A 105 -11.11 9.48 -2.12
C THR A 105 -10.70 8.37 -3.09
N SER A 106 -11.39 7.22 -3.06
CA SER A 106 -11.33 6.22 -4.12
C SER A 106 -12.50 6.37 -5.08
N HIS A 107 -12.24 6.19 -6.37
CA HIS A 107 -13.25 6.25 -7.43
C HIS A 107 -13.83 4.89 -7.86
N HIS A 108 -13.29 3.80 -7.30
CA HIS A 108 -13.73 2.42 -7.46
C HIS A 108 -14.03 1.79 -6.10
N ASP A 109 -15.08 0.97 -6.03
CA ASP A 109 -15.44 0.26 -4.82
C ASP A 109 -14.66 -1.05 -4.72
N ASP A 110 -13.53 -1.00 -4.02
CA ASP A 110 -12.65 -2.15 -3.75
C ASP A 110 -12.63 -2.53 -2.26
N GLY A 111 -13.59 -2.03 -1.47
CA GLY A 111 -13.64 -2.26 -0.03
C GLY A 111 -12.75 -1.31 0.79
N GLY A 112 -12.09 -0.33 0.17
CA GLY A 112 -11.49 0.82 0.85
C GLY A 112 -10.16 0.55 1.57
N PHE A 113 -9.86 -0.66 2.03
CA PHE A 113 -8.52 -1.01 2.50
C PHE A 113 -8.33 -2.52 2.50
N LEU A 114 -7.50 -3.03 1.58
CA LEU A 114 -7.22 -4.45 1.44
C LEU A 114 -5.92 -4.80 2.15
N GLN A 115 -5.94 -5.80 3.02
CA GLN A 115 -4.78 -6.28 3.74
C GLN A 115 -4.72 -7.80 3.76
N ASN A 116 -3.54 -8.36 3.51
CA ASN A 116 -3.29 -9.80 3.57
C ASN A 116 -1.87 -10.09 4.06
N PHE A 117 -1.72 -11.09 4.96
CA PHE A 117 -0.45 -11.43 5.62
C PHE A 117 0.25 -10.21 6.21
N THR A 118 -0.45 -9.55 7.14
CA THR A 118 0.02 -8.32 7.78
C THR A 118 -0.15 -8.42 9.29
N ASP A 119 0.84 -7.95 10.03
CA ASP A 119 0.78 -7.86 11.50
C ASP A 119 1.00 -6.41 11.94
N SER A 120 0.20 -5.96 12.91
CA SER A 120 0.34 -4.63 13.52
C SER A 120 0.22 -3.45 12.53
N ILE A 121 -0.83 -3.46 11.70
CA ILE A 121 -1.23 -2.29 10.90
C ILE A 121 -2.07 -1.35 11.79
N THR A 122 -1.61 -0.11 12.00
CA THR A 122 -2.35 0.88 12.81
C THR A 122 -2.77 2.07 11.97
N LYS A 123 -3.93 2.66 12.34
CA LYS A 123 -4.52 3.82 11.67
C LYS A 123 -4.92 4.84 12.73
N SER A 124 -4.54 6.09 12.55
CA SER A 124 -4.91 7.21 13.43
C SER A 124 -5.25 8.42 12.57
N ASN A 125 -6.42 9.03 12.77
CA ASN A 125 -6.95 10.08 11.89
C ASN A 125 -6.95 9.62 10.42
N PHE A 126 -7.62 8.51 10.15
CA PHE A 126 -7.70 7.89 8.83
C PHE A 126 -9.11 8.03 8.28
N THR A 127 -9.27 8.82 7.23
CA THR A 127 -10.54 9.10 6.58
C THR A 127 -10.51 8.59 5.14
N TYR A 128 -11.52 7.80 4.79
CA TYR A 128 -11.70 7.25 3.45
C TYR A 128 -13.07 7.66 2.91
N HIS A 129 -13.09 8.15 1.68
CA HIS A 129 -14.31 8.43 0.93
C HIS A 129 -14.38 7.55 -0.31
N TYR A 130 -15.55 6.98 -0.58
CA TYR A 130 -15.85 6.38 -1.86
C TYR A 130 -16.72 7.33 -2.67
N LYS A 131 -16.32 7.59 -3.92
CA LYS A 131 -17.13 8.33 -4.88
C LYS A 131 -17.08 7.63 -6.22
N LYS A 132 -18.16 6.97 -6.61
CA LYS A 132 -18.24 6.33 -7.93
C LYS A 132 -17.84 7.32 -9.03
N ALA A 133 -16.84 6.98 -9.84
CA ALA A 133 -16.52 7.76 -11.03
C ALA A 133 -17.76 7.83 -11.93
N MET A 134 -18.24 9.02 -12.27
CA MET A 134 -19.22 9.15 -13.34
C MET A 134 -18.49 8.85 -14.65
N LEU A 135 -18.93 7.79 -15.35
CA LEU A 135 -18.51 7.56 -16.73
C LEU A 135 -19.05 8.73 -17.56
N VAL A 136 -18.16 9.56 -18.09
CA VAL A 136 -18.45 10.52 -19.16
C VAL A 136 -18.23 9.82 -20.49
#